data_AF-A0A952UXH9-F1
#
_entry.id   AF-A0A952UXH9-F1
#
_cell.length_a   1.000
_cell.length_b   1.000
_cell.length_c   1.000
_cell.angle_alpha   90.00
_cell.angle_beta   90.00
_cell.angle_gamma   90.00
#
_symmetry.space_group_name_H-M   'P 1'
#
loop_
_entity.id
_entity.type
_entity.pdbx_description
1 polymer ?
#
loop_
_entity_poly.entity_id
_entity_poly.type
_entity_poly.pdbx_seq_one_letter_code
_entity_poly.pdbx_strand_id
1 'polypeptide(L)' 'MSLPEEAVVMATELRCTEPGCPPLETVIAVMGDAGGRRQFKIHKAIEAVTYDDVERGAAGMLRGEPHRHDDPPTAR' A
#
# COMPACT_ATOMS: atom_id res chain seq x y z
N MET A 1 12.84 4.18 5.67
CA MET A 1 12.70 2.74 5.35
C MET A 1 13.93 2.31 4.56
N SER A 2 14.52 1.15 4.84
CA SER A 2 15.58 0.55 4.02
C SER A 2 15.09 -0.79 3.48
N LEU A 3 15.25 -1.00 2.18
CA LEU A 3 14.99 -2.28 1.51
C LEU A 3 16.32 -2.89 1.04
N PRO A 4 16.43 -4.22 0.90
CA PRO A 4 17.56 -4.83 0.22
C PRO A 4 17.60 -4.39 -1.25
N GLU A 5 18.78 -4.41 -1.88
CA GLU A 5 18.96 -3.91 -3.25
C GLU A 5 18.19 -4.74 -4.28
N GLU A 6 18.06 -6.03 -4.00
CA GLU A 6 17.32 -7.00 -4.79
C GLU A 6 15.80 -6.97 -4.57
N ALA A 7 15.31 -6.10 -3.67
CA ALA A 7 13.87 -5.96 -3.45
C ALA A 7 13.15 -5.48 -4.71
N VAL A 8 12.12 -6.21 -5.10
CA VAL A 8 11.21 -5.77 -6.16
C VAL A 8 10.04 -5.03 -5.55
N VAL A 9 9.84 -3.80 -6.00
CA VAL A 9 8.69 -2.96 -5.63
C VAL A 9 7.73 -2.90 -6.81
N MET A 10 6.48 -3.28 -6.59
CA MET A 10 5.40 -3.19 -7.56
C MET A 10 4.37 -2.16 -7.09
N ALA A 11 4.04 -1.20 -7.96
CA ALA A 11 2.96 -0.27 -7.77
C ALA A 11 1.86 -0.57 -8.80
N THR A 12 0.63 -0.78 -8.35
CA THR A 12 -0.48 -1.16 -9.23
C THR A 12 -1.74 -0.40 -8.86
N GLU A 13 -2.34 0.26 -9.84
CA GLU A 13 -3.68 0.84 -9.69
C GLU A 13 -4.76 -0.22 -9.94
N LEU A 14 -5.71 -0.33 -9.02
CA LEU A 14 -6.83 -1.25 -9.07
C LEU A 14 -8.14 -0.50 -8.87
N ARG A 15 -9.24 -1.04 -9.38
CA ARG A 15 -10.57 -0.59 -8.98
C ARG A 15 -10.89 -1.11 -7.58
N CYS A 16 -11.26 -0.21 -6.68
CA CYS A 16 -11.79 -0.61 -5.38
C CYS A 16 -13.26 -1.03 -5.56
N THR A 17 -13.61 -2.25 -5.14
CA THR A 17 -14.98 -2.79 -5.28
C THR A 17 -15.79 -2.71 -3.99
N GLU A 18 -15.27 -2.00 -2.98
CA GLU A 18 -15.88 -1.89 -1.66
C GLU A 18 -16.89 -0.73 -1.57
N PRO A 19 -18.02 -0.90 -0.84
CA PRO A 19 -18.99 0.17 -0.65
C PRO A 19 -18.35 1.41 0.01
N GLY A 20 -18.45 2.57 -0.65
CA GLY A 20 -17.94 3.84 -0.11
C GLY A 20 -16.43 4.08 -0.35
N CYS A 21 -15.75 3.17 -1.03
CA CYS A 21 -14.35 3.33 -1.40
C CYS A 21 -14.20 4.21 -2.66
N PRO A 22 -13.12 5.01 -2.79
CA PRO A 22 -12.78 5.68 -4.04
C PRO A 22 -12.71 4.68 -5.20
N PRO A 23 -13.04 5.08 -6.44
CA PRO A 23 -13.12 4.14 -7.56
C PRO A 23 -11.77 3.47 -7.88
N LEU A 24 -10.65 4.10 -7.50
CA LEU A 24 -9.30 3.63 -7.73
C LEU A 24 -8.49 3.60 -6.43
N GLU A 25 -7.71 2.55 -6.25
CA GLU A 25 -6.71 2.39 -5.20
C GLU A 25 -5.35 2.02 -5.79
N THR A 26 -4.27 2.39 -5.12
CA THR A 26 -2.91 2.00 -5.46
C THR A 26 -2.40 1.01 -4.44
N VAL A 27 -2.03 -0.19 -4.90
CA VAL A 27 -1.38 -1.22 -4.08
C VAL A 27 0.13 -1.12 -4.29
N ILE A 28 0.88 -0.99 -3.20
CA ILE A 28 2.34 -1.10 -3.20
C ILE A 28 2.71 -2.44 -2.58
N ALA A 29 3.35 -3.30 -3.37
CA ALA A 29 3.86 -4.59 -2.92
C ALA A 29 5.39 -4.61 -2.95
N VAL A 30 6.00 -5.12 -1.89
CA VAL A 30 7.45 -5.30 -1.77
C VAL A 30 7.75 -6.79 -1.62
N MET A 31 8.56 -7.30 -2.55
CA MET A 31 9.01 -8.70 -2.60
C MET A 31 10.51 -8.72 -2.34
N GLY A 32 10.96 -9.55 -1.40
CA GLY A 32 12.38 -9.71 -1.08
C GLY A 32 12.71 -11.11 -0.63
N ASP A 33 14.00 -11.37 -0.46
CA ASP A 33 14.61 -12.70 -0.55
C ASP A 33 14.32 -13.65 0.61
N ALA A 34 13.95 -13.13 1.78
CA ALA A 34 13.94 -13.92 3.02
C ALA A 34 12.62 -13.91 3.82
N GLY A 35 11.54 -13.25 3.37
CA GLY A 35 10.40 -12.98 4.28
C GLY A 35 9.00 -12.92 3.68
N GLY A 36 8.82 -13.21 2.39
CA GLY A 36 7.52 -13.18 1.73
C GLY A 36 7.07 -11.78 1.28
N ARG A 37 5.88 -11.73 0.67
CA ARG A 37 5.30 -10.53 0.06
C ARG A 37 4.62 -9.66 1.12
N ARG A 38 5.08 -8.41 1.25
CA ARG A 38 4.40 -7.39 2.07
C ARG A 38 3.71 -6.39 1.14
N GLN A 39 2.56 -5.87 1.54
CA GLN A 39 1.87 -4.85 0.77
C GLN A 39 1.06 -3.90 1.65
N PHE A 40 0.78 -2.72 1.13
CA PHE A 40 -0.19 -1.78 1.68
C PHE A 40 -0.97 -1.11 0.56
N LYS A 41 -2.14 -0.55 0.90
CA LYS A 41 -3.05 0.13 -0.02
C LYS A 41 -3.07 1.63 0.25
N ILE A 42 -3.17 2.42 -0.80
CA ILE A 42 -3.48 3.86 -0.76
C ILE A 42 -4.77 4.05 -1.55
N HIS A 43 -5.83 4.54 -0.93
CA HIS A 43 -7.14 4.74 -1.57
C HIS A 43 -7.14 6.00 -2.47
N LYS A 44 -6.26 6.00 -3.47
CA LYS A 44 -6.09 7.03 -4.50
C LYS A 44 -5.67 6.38 -5.82
N ALA A 45 -6.01 7.03 -6.93
CA ALA A 45 -5.41 6.77 -8.23
C ALA A 45 -3.88 6.94 -8.16
N ILE A 46 -3.12 6.19 -8.95
CA ILE A 46 -1.65 6.17 -8.88
C ILE A 46 -1.05 7.53 -9.22
N GLU A 47 -1.71 8.31 -10.08
CA GLU A 47 -1.32 9.69 -10.43
C GLU A 47 -1.46 10.67 -9.25
N ALA A 48 -2.33 10.37 -8.28
CA ALA A 48 -2.60 11.21 -7.12
C ALA A 48 -1.81 10.76 -5.87
N VAL A 49 -0.99 9.71 -5.99
CA VAL A 49 -0.14 9.22 -4.90
C VAL A 49 1.03 10.19 -4.71
N THR A 50 1.22 10.61 -3.47
CA THR A 50 2.33 11.47 -3.07
C THR A 50 3.40 10.70 -2.29
N TYR A 51 4.59 11.30 -2.15
CA TYR A 51 5.65 10.76 -1.29
C TYR A 51 5.16 10.51 0.14
N ASP A 52 4.44 11.48 0.70
CA ASP A 52 3.84 11.45 2.03
C ASP A 52 2.88 10.25 2.24
N ASP A 53 2.13 9.88 1.19
CA ASP A 53 1.23 8.72 1.24
C ASP A 53 2.03 7.41 1.31
N VAL A 54 3.09 7.31 0.50
CA VAL A 54 4.00 6.15 0.48
C VAL A 54 4.75 6.03 1.80
N GLU A 55 5.23 7.14 2.36
CA GLU A 55 5.93 7.14 3.65
C GLU A 55 5.01 6.65 4.78
N ARG A 56 3.76 7.16 4.84
CA ARG A 56 2.77 6.71 5.83
C ARG A 56 2.44 5.23 5.69
N GLY A 57 2.17 4.75 4.48
CA GLY A 57 1.84 3.33 4.24
C GLY A 57 3.01 2.39 4.53
N ALA A 58 4.22 2.77 4.11
CA ALA A 58 5.44 2.03 4.40
C ALA A 58 5.75 1.97 5.90
N ALA A 59 5.52 3.05 6.65
CA ALA A 59 5.68 3.06 8.08
C ALA A 59 4.74 2.06 8.77
N GLY A 60 3.48 1.93 8.31
CA GLY A 60 2.54 0.92 8.84
C GLY A 60 2.96 -0.51 8.50
N MET A 61 3.41 -0.75 7.28
CA MET A 61 3.94 -2.04 6.83
C MET A 61 5.13 -2.52 7.69
N LEU A 62 6.03 -1.61 8.11
CA LEU A 62 7.19 -1.94 8.94
C LEU A 62 6.84 -2.26 10.39
N ARG A 63 5.74 -1.69 10.92
CA ARG A 63 5.25 -1.98 12.27
C ARG A 63 4.58 -3.35 12.39
N GLY A 64 4.45 -4.08 11.28
CA GLY A 64 3.75 -5.36 11.24
C GLY A 64 2.24 -5.20 11.48
N GLU A 65 1.68 -4.03 11.18
CA GLU A 65 0.24 -3.84 11.22
C GLU A 65 -0.39 -4.81 10.22
N PRO A 66 -1.35 -5.65 10.67
CA PRO A 66 -1.92 -6.67 9.79
C PRO A 66 -2.47 -5.99 8.55
N HIS A 67 -2.19 -6.58 7.39
CA HIS A 67 -2.88 -6.29 6.15
C HIS A 67 -4.38 -6.46 6.41
N ARG A 68 -5.09 -5.38 6.71
CA ARG A 68 -6.54 -5.39 6.79
C ARG A 68 -7.05 -5.31 5.36
N HIS A 69 -7.71 -6.38 4.91
CA HIS A 69 -8.51 -6.34 3.69
C HIS A 69 -9.73 -5.41 3.85
N ASP A 70 -10.08 -5.03 5.08
CA ASP A 70 -11.26 -4.25 5.45
C ASP A 70 -10.91 -3.06 6.38
N ASP A 71 -10.09 -2.09 5.94
CA ASP A 71 -9.98 -0.82 6.69
C ASP A 71 -11.07 0.15 6.20
N PRO A 72 -12.00 0.59 7.07
CA PRO A 72 -12.97 1.62 6.70
C PRO A 72 -12.24 2.92 6.35
N PRO A 73 -12.77 3.73 5.41
CA PRO A 73 -12.15 4.99 5.04
C PRO A 73 -12.01 5.84 6.28
N THR A 74 -10.78 6.22 6.61
CA THR A 74 -10.51 7.21 7.64
C THR A 74 -11.09 8.53 7.13
N ALA A 75 -12.32 8.81 7.56
CA ALA A 75 -12.99 10.07 7.31
C ALA A 75 -12.27 11.18 8.08
N ARG A 76 -11.67 12.12 7.35
CA ARG A 76 -11.48 13.51 7.78
C ARG A 76 -11.57 14.43 6.58
#